data_AF-A0A7Y3BQF5-F1
#
_entry.id   AF-A0A7Y3BQF5-F1
#
_cell.length_a   1.000
_cell.length_b   1.000
_cell.length_c   1.000
_cell.angle_alpha   90.00
_cell.angle_beta   90.00
_cell.angle_gamma   90.00
#
_symmetry.space_group_name_H-M   'P 1'
#
loop_
_entity.id
_entity.type
_entity.pdbx_description
1 polymer ?
#
loop_
_entity_poly.entity_id
_entity_poly.type
_entity_poly.pdbx_seq_one_letter_code
_entity_poly.pdbx_strand_id
1 'polypeptide(L)'
;MASFETEPPPPQPSGKARRRAGALIAAFVLLQFLIPLTYLTRSDTADERFTWRSLSTPTAPACETEASLERTDGERESIAPDKLIHRDWVTYVEHGRRAVVEAFLQKQCEADGVVSVALLNRCDDERGVREYTLRCGGERAHETIRTAER
;
A
#
# COMPACT_ATOMS: atom_id res chain seq x y z
N MET A 1 -65.71 -7.64 -1.68
CA MET A 1 -64.64 -6.60 -1.68
C MET A 1 -63.90 -6.76 -0.36
N ALA A 2 -62.60 -7.05 -0.37
CA ALA A 2 -61.81 -7.23 0.85
C ALA A 2 -61.18 -5.89 1.25
N SER A 3 -61.43 -5.45 2.49
CA SER A 3 -60.78 -4.29 3.08
C SER A 3 -59.34 -4.64 3.43
N PHE A 4 -58.38 -3.92 2.87
CA PHE A 4 -56.99 -3.96 3.32
C PHE A 4 -56.90 -3.13 4.60
N GLU A 5 -56.97 -3.80 5.74
CA GLU A 5 -56.69 -3.19 7.03
C GLU A 5 -55.18 -2.91 7.08
N THR A 6 -54.79 -1.67 6.81
CA THR A 6 -53.40 -1.25 6.89
C THR A 6 -52.99 -1.17 8.36
N GLU A 7 -51.97 -1.94 8.73
CA GLU A 7 -51.36 -1.91 10.05
C GLU A 7 -51.03 -0.45 10.45
N PRO A 8 -51.35 -0.02 11.68
CA PRO A 8 -51.08 1.35 12.10
C PRO A 8 -49.58 1.64 12.02
N PRO A 9 -49.19 2.86 11.61
CA PRO A 9 -47.78 3.21 11.49
C PRO A 9 -47.07 3.05 12.83
N PRO A 10 -45.81 2.60 12.82
CA PRO A 10 -45.07 2.40 14.06
C PRO A 10 -44.99 3.71 14.86
N PRO A 11 -45.03 3.63 16.21
CA PRO A 11 -45.00 4.81 17.05
C PRO A 11 -43.73 5.62 16.78
N GLN A 12 -43.89 6.93 16.57
CA GLN A 12 -42.74 7.80 16.34
C GLN A 12 -41.86 7.86 17.60
N PRO A 13 -40.52 7.81 17.45
CA PRO A 13 -39.62 7.88 18.59
C PRO A 13 -39.78 9.21 19.33
N SER A 14 -39.84 9.14 20.66
CA SER A 14 -39.91 10.31 21.54
C SER A 14 -38.74 11.27 21.29
N GLY A 15 -38.90 12.56 21.59
CA GLY A 15 -37.92 13.61 21.24
C GLY A 15 -36.47 13.32 21.67
N LYS A 16 -36.27 12.66 22.83
CA LYS A 16 -34.94 12.24 23.32
C LYS A 16 -34.39 11.06 22.51
N ALA A 17 -35.21 10.07 22.19
CA ALA A 17 -34.82 8.93 21.36
C ALA A 17 -34.50 9.36 19.92
N ARG A 18 -35.30 10.28 19.35
CA ARG A 18 -35.07 10.85 18.01
C ARG A 18 -33.74 11.59 17.92
N ARG A 19 -33.36 12.37 18.93
CA ARG A 19 -32.05 13.05 18.97
C ARG A 19 -30.88 12.06 19.05
N ARG A 20 -30.99 11.01 19.85
CA ARG A 20 -29.95 9.96 19.95
C ARG A 20 -29.79 9.18 18.65
N ALA A 21 -30.92 8.80 18.03
CA ALA A 21 -30.92 8.14 16.72
C ALA A 21 -30.29 9.06 15.64
N GLY A 22 -30.65 10.34 15.62
CA GLY A 22 -30.05 11.32 14.72
C GLY A 22 -28.53 11.46 14.91
N ALA A 23 -28.06 11.50 16.15
CA ALA A 23 -26.62 11.54 16.44
C ALA A 23 -25.89 10.28 15.98
N LEU A 24 -26.46 9.09 16.19
CA LEU A 24 -25.89 7.83 15.71
C LEU A 24 -25.84 7.78 14.18
N ILE A 25 -26.92 8.17 13.50
CA ILE A 25 -26.97 8.22 12.04
C ILE A 25 -25.92 9.20 11.53
N ALA A 26 -25.83 10.40 12.10
CA ALA A 26 -24.85 11.39 11.71
C ALA A 26 -23.41 10.89 11.91
N ALA A 27 -23.12 10.23 13.03
CA ALA A 27 -21.81 9.63 13.29
C ALA A 27 -21.48 8.51 12.31
N PHE A 28 -22.45 7.64 11.99
CA PHE A 28 -22.28 6.57 11.01
C PHE A 28 -22.02 7.12 9.61
N VAL A 29 -22.80 8.11 9.18
CA VAL A 29 -22.59 8.78 7.89
C VAL A 29 -21.21 9.46 7.85
N LEU A 30 -20.82 10.14 8.94
CA LEU A 30 -19.49 10.74 9.04
C LEU A 30 -18.38 9.68 8.89
N LEU A 31 -18.53 8.53 9.55
CA LEU A 31 -17.59 7.41 9.46
C LEU A 31 -17.48 6.87 8.02
N GLN A 32 -18.62 6.77 7.31
CA GLN A 32 -18.68 6.32 5.91
C GLN A 32 -17.89 7.24 4.96
N PHE A 33 -17.75 8.53 5.29
CA PHE A 33 -16.92 9.46 4.52
C PHE A 33 -15.48 9.54 5.02
N LEU A 34 -15.27 9.52 6.34
CA LEU A 34 -13.94 9.61 6.94
C LEU A 34 -13.05 8.44 6.54
N ILE A 35 -13.58 7.21 6.51
CA ILE A 35 -12.80 6.02 6.13
C ILE A 35 -12.20 6.20 4.72
N PRO A 36 -12.98 6.45 3.65
CA PRO A 36 -12.44 6.78 2.33
C PRO A 36 -11.49 7.98 2.33
N LEU A 37 -11.77 9.01 3.13
CA LEU A 37 -10.93 10.22 3.19
C LEU A 37 -9.51 9.92 3.70
N THR A 38 -9.34 8.97 4.63
CA THR A 38 -8.00 8.52 5.06
C THR A 38 -7.16 7.94 3.93
N TYR A 39 -7.77 7.51 2.82
CA TYR A 39 -7.04 7.05 1.63
C TYR A 39 -6.54 8.18 0.73
N LEU A 40 -7.08 9.40 0.86
CA LEU A 40 -6.51 10.56 0.15
C LEU A 40 -5.19 11.01 0.77
N THR A 41 -5.01 10.78 2.08
CA THR A 41 -3.75 11.08 2.76
C THR A 41 -2.75 9.93 2.66
N ARG A 42 -3.18 8.73 2.22
CA ARG A 42 -2.29 7.57 2.03
C ARG A 42 -1.63 7.66 0.66
N SER A 43 -0.32 7.85 0.65
CA SER A 43 0.54 8.12 -0.51
C SER A 43 0.79 6.92 -1.44
N ASP A 44 -0.15 5.99 -1.58
CA ASP A 44 0.02 4.84 -2.48
C ASP A 44 -0.73 5.11 -3.79
N THR A 45 -0.06 5.79 -4.72
CA THR A 45 -0.61 6.21 -6.02
C THR A 45 -0.84 5.06 -7.00
N ALA A 46 -0.41 3.84 -6.65
CA ALA A 46 -0.48 2.64 -7.48
C ALA A 46 -1.53 1.60 -6.99
N ASP A 47 -2.44 1.97 -6.07
CA ASP A 47 -3.46 1.03 -5.58
C ASP A 47 -4.63 0.87 -6.57
N GLU A 48 -4.67 -0.27 -7.27
CA GLU A 48 -5.65 -0.59 -8.31
C GLU A 48 -7.07 -0.91 -7.80
N ARG A 49 -7.28 -0.98 -6.47
CA ARG A 49 -8.60 -1.33 -5.87
C ARG A 49 -9.71 -0.35 -6.24
N PHE A 50 -9.36 0.84 -6.71
CA PHE A 50 -10.30 1.84 -7.18
C PHE A 50 -10.02 2.13 -8.65
N THR A 51 -10.60 1.31 -9.51
CA THR A 51 -10.57 1.44 -10.98
C THR A 51 -10.97 2.82 -11.49
N TRP A 52 -11.71 3.64 -10.72
CA TRP A 52 -11.99 5.02 -11.13
C TRP A 52 -10.76 5.95 -11.07
N ARG A 53 -9.68 5.58 -10.35
CA ARG A 53 -8.37 6.25 -10.41
C ARG A 53 -7.47 5.70 -11.51
N SER A 54 -7.81 4.55 -12.12
CA SER A 54 -7.02 3.95 -13.19
C SER A 54 -7.08 4.75 -14.50
N LEU A 55 -8.07 5.62 -14.64
CA LEU A 55 -8.25 6.48 -15.83
C LEU A 55 -7.17 7.57 -15.98
N SER A 56 -6.40 7.84 -14.93
CA SER A 56 -5.32 8.83 -14.93
C SER A 56 -3.96 8.23 -14.56
N THR A 57 -3.85 6.91 -14.43
CA THR A 57 -2.57 6.28 -14.10
C THR A 57 -1.74 6.17 -15.37
N PRO A 58 -0.54 6.79 -15.42
CA PRO A 58 0.41 6.52 -16.49
C PRO A 58 0.66 5.01 -16.55
N THR A 59 0.86 4.47 -17.76
CA THR A 59 1.40 3.11 -17.93
C THR A 59 2.60 2.95 -17.03
N ALA A 60 2.61 1.89 -16.22
CA ALA A 60 3.72 1.67 -15.31
C ALA A 60 5.03 1.55 -16.12
N PRO A 61 6.07 2.31 -15.75
CA PRO A 61 7.34 2.32 -16.46
C PRO A 61 7.98 0.93 -16.41
N ALA A 62 8.68 0.56 -17.47
CA ALA A 62 9.47 -0.67 -17.47
C ALA A 62 10.66 -0.48 -16.53
N CYS A 63 10.74 -1.29 -15.48
CA CYS A 63 11.79 -1.22 -14.47
C CYS A 63 12.62 -2.50 -14.46
N GLU A 64 13.94 -2.38 -14.55
CA GLU A 64 14.88 -3.44 -14.22
C GLU A 64 15.17 -3.41 -12.72
N THR A 65 15.04 -4.55 -12.04
CA THR A 65 15.20 -4.64 -10.58
C THR A 65 16.38 -5.53 -10.22
N GLU A 66 17.29 -4.98 -9.42
CA GLU A 66 18.43 -5.70 -8.86
C GLU A 66 18.31 -5.69 -7.33
N ALA A 67 18.40 -6.86 -6.69
CA ALA A 67 18.45 -6.98 -5.24
C ALA A 67 19.82 -7.48 -4.79
N SER A 68 20.29 -6.98 -3.64
CA SER A 68 21.52 -7.46 -3.01
C SER A 68 21.37 -7.50 -1.49
N LEU A 69 22.01 -8.48 -0.87
CA LEU A 69 22.17 -8.57 0.58
C LEU A 69 23.64 -8.39 0.96
N GLU A 70 23.86 -7.85 2.14
CA GLU A 70 25.17 -7.72 2.77
C GLU A 70 25.17 -8.59 4.02
N ARG A 71 26.15 -9.50 4.09
CA ARG A 71 26.31 -10.44 5.21
C ARG A 71 27.27 -9.89 6.25
N THR A 72 27.28 -10.54 7.41
CA THR A 72 28.10 -10.16 8.57
C THR A 72 29.61 -10.33 8.31
N ASP A 73 29.98 -11.15 7.34
CA ASP A 73 31.34 -11.32 6.82
C ASP A 73 31.77 -10.18 5.86
N GLY A 74 30.87 -9.26 5.53
CA GLY A 74 31.08 -8.17 4.57
C GLY A 74 30.90 -8.59 3.11
N GLU A 75 30.48 -9.83 2.84
CA GLU A 75 30.19 -10.28 1.48
C GLU A 75 28.86 -9.70 0.99
N ARG A 76 28.86 -9.17 -0.24
CA ARG A 76 27.65 -8.71 -0.92
C ARG A 76 27.21 -9.76 -1.93
N GLU A 77 26.04 -10.33 -1.69
CA GLU A 77 25.43 -11.35 -2.54
C GLU A 77 24.29 -10.73 -3.37
N SER A 78 24.29 -10.97 -4.69
CA SER A 78 23.18 -10.55 -5.55
C SER A 78 22.09 -11.61 -5.53
N ILE A 79 20.83 -11.16 -5.40
CA ILE A 79 19.67 -12.03 -5.31
C ILE A 79 18.73 -11.72 -6.46
N ALA A 80 18.18 -12.79 -7.03
CA ALA A 80 17.21 -12.74 -8.12
C ALA A 80 15.78 -12.80 -7.53
N PRO A 81 14.99 -11.71 -7.52
CA PRO A 81 13.67 -11.69 -6.89
C PRO A 81 12.72 -12.73 -7.48
N ASP A 82 12.82 -13.00 -8.78
CA ASP A 82 12.05 -14.01 -9.53
C ASP A 82 12.22 -15.44 -9.01
N LYS A 83 13.32 -15.72 -8.31
CA LYS A 83 13.58 -17.02 -7.70
C LYS A 83 13.09 -17.12 -6.26
N LEU A 84 12.83 -15.98 -5.60
CA LEU A 84 12.46 -15.92 -4.19
C LEU A 84 10.96 -15.81 -3.96
N ILE A 85 10.26 -15.08 -4.83
CA ILE A 85 8.85 -14.75 -4.67
C ILE A 85 8.08 -15.06 -5.94
N HIS A 86 6.76 -15.27 -5.80
CA HIS A 86 5.90 -15.52 -6.95
C HIS A 86 5.87 -14.32 -7.90
N ARG A 87 5.76 -14.58 -9.21
CA ARG A 87 5.88 -13.58 -10.29
C ARG A 87 5.06 -12.31 -10.07
N ASP A 88 3.82 -12.43 -9.62
CA ASP A 88 2.96 -11.27 -9.36
C ASP A 88 3.53 -10.33 -8.28
N TRP A 89 4.23 -10.87 -7.29
CA TRP A 89 4.91 -10.07 -6.27
C TRP A 89 6.19 -9.44 -6.81
N VAL A 90 6.91 -10.13 -7.70
CA VAL A 90 8.06 -9.53 -8.42
C VAL A 90 7.62 -8.28 -9.14
N THR A 91 6.50 -8.35 -9.87
CA THR A 91 5.92 -7.19 -10.56
C THR A 91 5.59 -6.04 -9.59
N TYR A 92 5.08 -6.33 -8.39
CA TYR A 92 4.87 -5.27 -7.39
C TYR A 92 6.17 -4.68 -6.82
N VAL A 93 7.23 -5.49 -6.69
CA VAL A 93 8.56 -5.02 -6.27
C VAL A 93 9.20 -4.16 -7.36
N GLU A 94 9.11 -4.57 -8.63
CA GLU A 94 9.61 -3.84 -9.80
C GLU A 94 8.96 -2.45 -9.90
N HIS A 95 7.64 -2.39 -9.69
CA HIS A 95 6.90 -1.13 -9.68
C HIS A 95 7.11 -0.29 -8.40
N GLY A 96 7.97 -0.72 -7.47
CA GLY A 96 8.28 0.05 -6.27
C GLY A 96 7.11 0.19 -5.31
N ARG A 97 6.16 -0.77 -5.31
CA ARG A 97 5.01 -0.70 -4.41
C ARG A 97 5.47 -0.80 -2.97
N ARG A 98 5.43 0.34 -2.25
CA ARG A 98 6.06 0.50 -0.93
C ARG A 98 5.78 -0.63 0.05
N ALA A 99 4.51 -1.03 0.19
CA ALA A 99 4.13 -2.09 1.14
C ALA A 99 4.76 -3.46 0.79
N VAL A 100 4.94 -3.74 -0.50
CA VAL A 100 5.54 -4.99 -0.96
C VAL A 100 7.06 -4.93 -0.88
N VAL A 101 7.67 -3.82 -1.29
CA VAL A 101 9.12 -3.60 -1.16
C VAL A 101 9.54 -3.68 0.30
N GLU A 102 8.82 -3.02 1.20
CA GLU A 102 9.09 -3.07 2.65
C GLU A 102 8.99 -4.49 3.20
N ALA A 103 7.90 -5.21 2.87
CA ALA A 103 7.74 -6.60 3.28
C ALA A 103 8.82 -7.52 2.70
N PHE A 104 9.23 -7.31 1.45
CA PHE A 104 10.30 -8.05 0.80
C PHE A 104 11.64 -7.84 1.52
N LEU A 105 12.03 -6.58 1.75
CA LEU A 105 13.26 -6.23 2.46
C LEU A 105 13.27 -6.80 3.88
N GLN A 106 12.15 -6.65 4.60
CA GLN A 106 12.00 -7.19 5.95
C GLN A 106 12.14 -8.71 5.96
N LYS A 107 11.55 -9.40 4.97
CA LYS A 107 11.65 -10.85 4.85
C LYS A 107 13.09 -11.32 4.62
N GLN A 108 13.88 -10.58 3.82
CA GLN A 108 15.29 -10.90 3.61
C GLN A 108 16.12 -10.69 4.88
N CYS A 109 15.77 -9.72 5.73
CA CYS A 109 16.42 -9.53 7.02
C CYS A 109 16.14 -10.62 8.06
N GLU A 110 15.14 -11.47 7.86
CA GLU A 110 14.89 -12.63 8.73
C GLU A 110 15.91 -13.77 8.50
N ALA A 111 16.67 -13.73 7.40
CA ALA A 111 17.70 -14.72 7.11
C ALA A 111 18.94 -14.52 8.00
N ASP A 112 19.55 -15.63 8.41
CA ASP A 112 20.70 -15.60 9.32
C ASP A 112 21.91 -14.90 8.69
N GLY A 113 22.54 -14.03 9.49
CA GLY A 113 23.78 -13.34 9.13
C GLY A 113 23.63 -12.16 8.18
N VAL A 114 22.41 -11.71 7.87
CA VAL A 114 22.15 -10.54 7.01
C VAL A 114 22.21 -9.24 7.82
N VAL A 115 23.00 -8.28 7.35
CA VAL A 115 23.22 -6.97 7.97
C VAL A 115 22.44 -5.88 7.26
N SER A 116 22.40 -5.92 5.93
CA SER A 116 21.66 -4.96 5.13
C SER A 116 21.11 -5.59 3.86
N VAL A 117 20.01 -5.03 3.36
CA VAL A 117 19.37 -5.44 2.11
C VAL A 117 19.11 -4.19 1.29
N ALA A 118 19.50 -4.22 0.03
CA ALA A 118 19.29 -3.14 -0.93
C ALA A 118 18.54 -3.64 -2.17
N LEU A 119 17.62 -2.82 -2.64
CA LEU A 119 16.85 -3.03 -3.86
C LEU A 119 17.04 -1.80 -4.75
N LEU A 120 17.45 -2.02 -5.99
CA LEU A 120 17.67 -0.98 -6.98
C LEU A 120 16.71 -1.21 -8.14
N ASN A 121 15.81 -0.25 -8.38
CA ASN A 121 14.93 -0.25 -9.54
C ASN A 121 15.41 0.83 -10.51
N ARG A 122 15.83 0.42 -11.71
CA ARG A 122 16.14 1.32 -12.83
C ARG A 122 14.94 1.35 -13.76
N CYS A 123 14.27 2.48 -13.84
CA CYS A 123 13.02 2.64 -14.59
C CYS A 123 13.20 3.62 -15.74
N ASP A 124 12.45 3.43 -16.83
CA ASP A 124 12.46 4.29 -18.02
C ASP A 124 11.67 5.61 -17.86
N ASP A 125 11.61 6.15 -16.64
CA ASP A 125 10.88 7.39 -16.31
C ASP A 125 11.80 8.55 -15.89
N GLU A 126 11.22 9.73 -15.65
CA GLU A 126 11.95 10.95 -15.28
C GLU A 126 12.79 10.82 -14.00
N ARG A 127 12.45 9.88 -13.11
CA ARG A 127 13.21 9.65 -11.87
C ARG A 127 14.40 8.73 -12.10
N GLY A 128 14.36 7.89 -13.13
CA GLY A 128 15.46 7.04 -13.61
C GLY A 128 15.85 5.89 -12.69
N VAL A 129 16.23 6.17 -11.44
CA VAL A 129 16.74 5.16 -10.49
C VAL A 129 16.16 5.37 -9.09
N ARG A 130 15.65 4.29 -8.51
CA ARG A 130 15.11 4.25 -7.14
C ARG A 130 15.89 3.21 -6.35
N GLU A 131 16.43 3.60 -5.19
CA GLU A 131 17.16 2.69 -4.31
C GLU A 131 16.42 2.60 -2.96
N TYR A 132 16.11 1.38 -2.56
CA TYR A 132 15.48 1.07 -1.27
C TYR A 132 16.45 0.25 -0.43
N THR A 133 16.78 0.74 0.76
CA THR A 133 17.74 0.06 1.64
C THR A 133 17.16 -0.13 3.03
N LEU A 134 17.32 -1.33 3.58
CA LEU A 134 16.97 -1.67 4.96
C LEU A 134 18.21 -2.22 5.67
N ARG A 135 18.52 -1.67 6.86
CA ARG A 135 19.51 -2.27 7.77
C ARG A 135 18.78 -3.21 8.71
N CYS A 136 19.20 -4.47 8.74
CA CYS A 136 18.61 -5.51 9.56
C CYS A 136 18.97 -5.25 11.03
N GLY A 137 17.96 -4.97 11.85
CA GLY A 137 18.12 -4.47 13.23
C GLY A 137 17.82 -2.98 13.43
N GLY A 138 17.47 -2.25 12.36
CA GLY A 138 16.92 -0.88 12.43
C GLY A 138 15.40 -0.85 12.30
N GLU A 139 14.77 0.27 12.70
CA GLU A 139 13.30 0.35 12.80
C GLU A 139 12.56 0.40 11.45
N ARG A 140 13.17 0.87 10.34
CA ARG A 140 12.50 1.03 9.02
C ARG A 140 13.44 0.98 7.80
N ALA A 141 12.90 0.58 6.65
CA ALA A 141 13.55 0.71 5.35
C ALA A 141 13.48 2.17 4.88
N HIS A 142 14.59 2.67 4.33
CA HIS A 142 14.66 4.03 3.80
C HIS A 142 14.69 3.98 2.27
N GLU A 143 13.72 4.67 1.64
CA GLU A 143 13.74 4.96 0.21
C GLU A 143 14.65 6.16 -0.04
N THR A 144 15.65 6.00 -0.90
CA THR A 144 16.50 7.08 -1.38
C THR A 144 16.31 7.20 -2.88
N ILE A 145 15.73 8.32 -3.34
CA ILE A 145 15.59 8.59 -4.77
C ILE A 145 16.93 9.13 -5.27
N ARG A 146 17.60 8.38 -6.16
CA ARG A 146 18.78 8.86 -6.87
C ARG A 146 18.33 9.30 -8.26
N THR A 147 18.08 10.59 -8.43
CA THR A 147 17.90 11.16 -9.77
C THR A 147 19.19 10.92 -10.56
N ALA A 148 19.08 10.23 -11.69
CA ALA A 148 20.19 10.10 -12.62
C ALA A 148 20.60 11.51 -13.08
N GLU A 149 21.85 11.91 -12.84
CA GLU A 149 22.42 13.09 -13.49
C GLU A 149 22.40 12.84 -15.01
N ARG A 150 21.79 13.78 -15.72
CA ARG A 150 21.59 13.74 -17.17
C ARG A 150 22.86 14.14 -17.91
#